data_AF-A0A7C0UKE4-F1
#
_entry.id   AF-A0A7C0UKE4-F1
#
_cell.length_a   1.000
_cell.length_b   1.000
_cell.length_c   1.000
_cell.angle_alpha   90.00
_cell.angle_beta   90.00
_cell.angle_gamma   90.00
#
_symmetry.space_group_name_H-M   'P 1'
#
loop_
_entity.id
_entity.type
_entity.pdbx_description
1 polymer ?
#
loop_
_entity_poly.entity_id
_entity_poly.type
_entity_poly.pdbx_seq_one_letter_code
_entity_poly.pdbx_strand_id
1 'polypeptide(L)'
;MARITIPRRIVPKKLLRSVEVSLANAGMPFSGLEWISIWLIISTVLFGLVALIFNIFIGLAAFIVGLAAMVMIPTMRADKRKAMIEDSLPDALHHMAVAVRTGLVLESVIQEISEAEYGPLSEEFARITLEIRKGRPLKEALLAFAKRTRSKDVQRIMRLILEGVE
;
A
#
# COMPACT_ATOMS: atom_id res chain seq x y z
N MET A 1 4.98 13.57 -16.24
CA MET A 1 4.70 14.02 -14.86
C MET A 1 6.02 14.41 -14.21
N ALA A 2 6.16 15.68 -13.85
CA ALA A 2 7.44 16.32 -13.52
C ALA A 2 8.04 15.76 -12.21
N ARG A 3 9.24 15.18 -12.30
CA ARG A 3 10.04 14.78 -11.13
C ARG A 3 10.66 16.02 -10.50
N ILE A 4 10.04 16.52 -9.44
CA ILE A 4 10.61 17.62 -8.66
C ILE A 4 11.82 17.05 -7.90
N THR A 5 13.03 17.43 -8.32
CA THR A 5 14.29 16.90 -7.79
C THR A 5 14.80 17.85 -6.70
N ILE A 6 14.46 17.59 -5.43
CA ILE A 6 14.87 18.40 -4.25
C ILE A 6 16.01 17.70 -3.49
N PRO A 7 17.03 18.42 -2.97
CA PRO A 7 18.30 17.82 -2.54
C PRO A 7 18.23 16.99 -1.26
N ARG A 8 18.86 15.81 -1.31
CA ARG A 8 18.90 14.70 -0.32
C ARG A 8 19.57 14.98 1.05
N ARG A 9 19.87 16.22 1.44
CA ARG A 9 20.90 16.48 2.48
C ARG A 9 20.42 16.63 3.93
N ILE A 10 19.12 16.72 4.20
CA ILE A 10 18.62 17.14 5.53
C ILE A 10 17.84 16.01 6.27
N VAL A 11 17.33 15.00 5.56
CA VAL A 11 16.43 14.01 6.17
C VAL A 11 17.16 12.69 6.48
N PRO A 12 17.08 12.16 7.71
CA PRO A 12 17.70 10.88 8.07
C PRO A 12 17.18 9.74 7.19
N LYS A 13 18.10 8.98 6.59
CA LYS A 13 17.81 7.90 5.61
C LYS A 13 16.86 6.82 6.13
N LYS A 14 16.80 6.60 7.45
CA LYS A 14 15.86 5.63 8.08
C LYS A 14 14.41 6.09 8.01
N LEU A 15 14.14 7.37 8.26
CA LEU A 15 12.81 7.98 8.20
C LEU A 15 12.28 7.99 6.76
N LEU A 16 13.14 8.36 5.81
CA LEU A 16 12.82 8.30 4.37
C LEU A 16 12.34 6.91 3.96
N ARG A 17 13.10 5.86 4.28
CA ARG A 17 12.72 4.48 3.95
C ARG A 17 11.42 4.05 4.63
N SER A 18 11.20 4.41 5.89
CA SER A 18 9.98 4.02 6.62
C SER A 18 8.72 4.69 6.06
N VAL A 19 8.82 5.97 5.69
CA VAL A 19 7.73 6.73 5.08
C VAL A 19 7.47 6.26 3.64
N GLU A 20 8.51 6.07 2.82
CA GLU A 20 8.39 5.51 1.46
C GLU A 20 7.70 4.14 1.49
N VAL A 21 8.11 3.29 2.43
CA VAL A 21 7.49 1.97 2.62
C VAL A 21 6.01 2.10 2.98
N SER A 22 5.65 3.00 3.89
CA SER A 22 4.26 3.18 4.33
C SER A 22 3.39 3.78 3.23
N LEU A 23 3.91 4.75 2.47
CA LEU A 23 3.24 5.35 1.30
C LEU A 23 3.01 4.34 0.18
N ALA A 24 4.03 3.51 -0.11
CA ALA A 24 3.92 2.46 -1.11
C ALA A 24 2.85 1.43 -0.74
N ASN A 25 2.80 1.00 0.53
CA ASN A 25 1.75 0.08 1.00
C ASN A 25 0.36 0.74 0.96
N ALA A 26 0.28 2.04 1.27
CA ALA A 26 -0.95 2.81 1.21
C ALA A 26 -1.42 3.14 -0.23
N GLY A 27 -0.67 2.73 -1.26
CA GLY A 27 -1.01 2.98 -2.66
C GLY A 27 -0.90 4.46 -3.06
N MET A 28 -0.19 5.29 -2.29
CA MET A 28 -0.07 6.72 -2.56
C MET A 28 1.08 6.98 -3.53
N PRO A 29 0.88 7.76 -4.61
CA PRO A 29 1.89 7.98 -5.67
C PRO A 29 3.02 8.95 -5.27
N PHE A 30 3.09 9.36 -4.01
CA PHE A 30 4.05 10.34 -3.52
C PHE A 30 5.40 9.70 -3.18
N SER A 31 6.49 10.37 -3.57
CA SER A 31 7.81 10.04 -3.05
C SER A 31 7.86 10.35 -1.55
N GLY A 32 8.52 9.51 -0.74
CA GLY A 32 8.59 9.76 0.71
C GLY A 32 9.22 11.11 1.03
N LEU A 33 10.12 11.60 0.18
CA LEU A 33 10.72 12.92 0.33
C LEU A 33 9.72 14.06 0.05
N GLU A 34 8.83 13.90 -0.93
CA GLU A 34 7.76 14.87 -1.23
C GLU A 34 6.78 14.94 -0.05
N TRP A 35 6.34 13.78 0.46
CA TRP A 35 5.45 13.69 1.62
C TRP A 35 6.03 14.34 2.87
N ILE A 36 7.29 14.04 3.19
CA ILE A 36 7.99 14.63 4.34
C ILE A 36 8.08 16.15 4.19
N SER A 37 8.44 16.63 2.99
CA SER A 37 8.63 18.06 2.75
C SER A 37 7.33 18.85 2.89
N ILE A 38 6.22 18.32 2.35
CA ILE A 38 4.89 18.92 2.47
C ILE A 38 4.46 19.01 3.93
N TRP A 39 4.58 17.90 4.68
CA TRP A 39 4.19 17.87 6.10
C TRP A 39 5.08 18.74 6.99
N LEU A 40 6.38 18.84 6.68
CA LEU A 40 7.30 19.73 7.39
C LEU A 40 6.90 21.21 7.20
N ILE A 41 6.60 21.60 5.95
CA ILE A 41 6.14 22.96 5.63
C ILE A 41 4.81 23.25 6.33
N ILE A 42 3.83 22.35 6.22
CA ILE A 42 2.52 22.49 6.87
C ILE A 42 2.69 22.63 8.39
N SER A 43 3.49 21.77 9.02
CA SER A 43 3.69 21.81 10.47
C SER A 43 4.39 23.09 10.91
N THR A 44 5.36 23.58 10.14
CA THR A 44 6.09 24.84 10.45
C THR A 44 5.19 26.06 10.31
N VAL A 45 4.38 26.13 9.25
CA VAL A 45 3.40 27.21 9.05
C VAL A 45 2.34 27.20 10.15
N LEU A 46 1.82 26.01 10.48
CA LEU A 46 0.84 25.84 11.55
C LEU A 46 1.40 26.25 12.90
N PHE A 47 2.65 25.87 13.21
CA PHE A 47 3.35 26.31 14.41
C PHE A 47 3.40 27.84 14.50
N GLY A 48 3.84 28.51 13.43
CA GLY A 48 3.95 29.96 13.39
C GLY A 48 2.60 30.66 13.61
N LEU A 49 1.55 30.20 12.95
CA LEU A 49 0.20 30.77 13.09
C LEU A 49 -0.39 30.56 14.49
N VAL A 50 -0.28 29.34 15.03
CA VAL A 50 -0.83 29.01 16.36
C VAL A 50 -0.05 29.70 17.47
N ALA A 51 1.28 29.79 17.34
CA ALA A 51 2.12 30.51 18.30
C ALA A 51 1.84 32.02 18.30
N LEU A 52 1.53 32.60 17.13
CA LEU A 52 1.18 34.02 16.99
C LEU A 52 -0.20 34.36 17.59
N ILE A 53 -1.20 33.49 17.40
CA ILE A 53 -2.58 33.74 17.81
C ILE A 53 -2.80 33.38 19.29
N PHE A 54 -2.20 32.29 19.77
CA PHE A 54 -2.45 31.76 21.11
C PHE A 54 -1.24 31.90 22.03
N ASN A 55 -0.31 30.94 21.95
CA ASN A 55 0.90 30.88 22.77
C ASN A 55 1.90 29.90 22.12
N ILE A 56 3.19 30.14 22.30
CA ILE A 56 4.27 29.27 21.85
C ILE A 56 4.15 27.82 22.36
N PHE A 57 3.64 27.61 23.58
CA PHE A 57 3.42 26.26 24.11
C PHE A 57 2.35 25.48 23.33
N ILE A 58 1.27 26.16 22.93
CA ILE A 58 0.19 25.57 22.13
C ILE A 58 0.68 25.35 20.69
N GLY A 59 1.48 26.28 20.15
CA GLY A 59 2.15 26.11 18.87
C GLY A 59 3.05 24.87 18.85
N LEU A 60 3.87 24.69 19.89
CA LEU A 60 4.78 23.54 20.01
C LEU A 60 4.00 22.21 20.07
N ALA A 61 2.89 22.16 20.81
CA ALA A 61 2.02 20.99 20.82
C ALA A 61 1.45 20.70 19.42
N ALA A 62 0.98 21.71 18.69
CA ALA A 62 0.48 21.55 17.32
C ALA A 62 1.57 21.05 16.35
N PHE A 63 2.80 21.51 16.50
CA PHE A 63 3.94 21.05 15.71
C PHE A 63 4.24 19.57 15.93
N ILE A 64 4.28 19.12 17.20
CA ILE A 64 4.52 17.71 17.55
C ILE A 64 3.40 16.83 16.99
N VAL A 65 2.14 17.26 17.10
CA VAL A 65 0.99 16.53 16.55
C VAL A 65 1.06 16.44 15.03
N GLY A 66 1.45 17.52 14.34
CA GLY A 66 1.66 17.53 12.89
C GLY A 66 2.73 16.52 12.44
N LEU A 67 3.85 16.45 13.16
CA LEU A 67 4.91 15.46 12.88
C LEU A 67 4.45 14.02 13.17
N ALA A 68 3.66 13.79 14.20
CA ALA A 68 3.10 12.47 14.48
C ALA A 68 2.11 12.03 13.38
N ALA A 69 1.23 12.94 12.94
CA ALA A 69 0.26 12.68 11.87
C ALA A 69 0.93 12.31 10.54
N MET A 70 2.09 12.90 10.24
CA MET A 70 2.89 12.59 9.06
C MET A 70 3.23 11.09 8.93
N VAL A 71 3.49 10.42 10.05
CA VAL A 71 3.81 8.98 10.09
C VAL A 71 2.54 8.13 10.24
N MET A 72 1.57 8.59 11.04
CA MET A 72 0.37 7.83 11.38
C MET A 72 -0.62 7.69 10.21
N ILE A 73 -0.80 8.72 9.39
CA ILE A 73 -1.74 8.69 8.27
C ILE A 73 -1.41 7.59 7.23
N PRO A 74 -0.18 7.48 6.71
CA PRO A 74 0.14 6.45 5.73
C PRO A 74 0.08 5.03 6.33
N THR A 75 0.44 4.84 7.59
CA THR A 75 0.33 3.52 8.24
C THR A 75 -1.14 3.12 8.41
N MET A 76 -1.99 4.01 8.91
CA MET A 76 -3.43 3.75 9.03
C MET A 76 -4.08 3.43 7.68
N ARG A 77 -3.69 4.13 6.61
CA ARG A 77 -4.20 3.82 5.26
C ARG A 77 -3.72 2.47 4.75
N ALA A 78 -2.45 2.12 4.98
CA ALA A 78 -1.91 0.83 4.61
C ALA A 78 -2.62 -0.31 5.36
N ASP A 79 -2.87 -0.15 6.67
CA ASP A 79 -3.57 -1.13 7.49
C ASP A 79 -5.04 -1.28 7.05
N LYS A 80 -5.72 -0.17 6.73
CA LYS A 80 -7.09 -0.20 6.19
C LYS A 80 -7.16 -0.93 4.85
N ARG A 81 -6.21 -0.65 3.94
CA ARG A 81 -6.14 -1.32 2.63
C ARG A 81 -5.86 -2.82 2.80
N LYS A 82 -4.97 -3.19 3.71
CA LYS A 82 -4.70 -4.59 4.06
C LYS A 82 -5.97 -5.29 4.59
N ALA A 83 -6.70 -4.67 5.51
CA ALA A 83 -7.93 -5.23 6.06
C ALA A 83 -8.98 -5.45 4.96
N MET A 84 -9.15 -4.51 4.02
CA MET A 84 -10.05 -4.67 2.87
C MET A 84 -9.66 -5.85 1.96
N ILE A 85 -8.36 -6.08 1.79
CA ILE A 85 -7.85 -7.24 1.03
C ILE A 85 -8.16 -8.54 1.78
N GLU A 86 -7.93 -8.59 3.09
CA GLU A 86 -8.23 -9.77 3.91
C GLU A 86 -9.72 -10.11 3.92
N ASP A 87 -10.58 -9.10 3.97
CA ASP A 87 -12.04 -9.24 4.01
C ASP A 87 -12.62 -9.77 2.69
N SER A 88 -12.12 -9.30 1.55
CA SER A 88 -12.57 -9.72 0.22
C SER A 88 -11.92 -11.01 -0.29
N LEU A 89 -10.85 -11.47 0.36
CA LEU A 89 -10.09 -12.63 -0.08
C LEU A 89 -10.91 -13.94 -0.11
N PRO A 90 -11.71 -14.30 0.93
CA PRO A 90 -12.49 -15.54 0.92
C PRO A 90 -13.44 -15.63 -0.28
N ASP A 91 -14.12 -14.54 -0.61
CA ASP A 91 -15.06 -14.49 -1.72
C ASP A 91 -14.35 -14.64 -3.07
N ALA A 92 -13.21 -13.98 -3.26
CA ALA A 92 -12.39 -14.14 -4.46
C ALA A 92 -11.83 -15.56 -4.61
N LEU A 93 -11.48 -16.23 -3.51
CA LEU A 93 -11.05 -17.64 -3.54
C LEU A 93 -12.20 -18.58 -3.85
N HIS A 94 -13.39 -18.31 -3.33
CA HIS A 94 -14.59 -19.07 -3.67
C HIS A 94 -14.89 -18.95 -5.16
N HIS A 95 -14.86 -17.72 -5.69
CA HIS A 95 -14.98 -17.44 -7.12
C HIS A 95 -13.93 -18.22 -7.91
N MET A 96 -12.66 -18.15 -7.50
CA MET A 96 -11.58 -18.90 -8.15
C MET A 96 -11.84 -20.41 -8.17
N ALA A 97 -12.27 -20.98 -7.06
CA ALA A 97 -12.53 -22.42 -6.93
C ALA A 97 -13.74 -22.88 -7.77
N VAL A 98 -14.75 -22.03 -7.96
CA VAL A 98 -15.87 -22.31 -8.86
C VAL A 98 -15.40 -22.26 -10.32
N ALA A 99 -14.67 -21.21 -10.69
CA ALA A 99 -14.17 -21.01 -12.05
C ALA A 99 -13.18 -22.11 -12.50
N VAL A 100 -12.27 -22.54 -11.61
CA VAL A 100 -11.38 -23.67 -11.92
C VAL A 100 -12.16 -24.98 -12.09
N ARG A 101 -13.23 -25.20 -11.30
CA ARG A 101 -14.10 -26.38 -11.46
C ARG A 101 -14.89 -26.41 -12.77
N THR A 102 -15.17 -25.26 -13.36
CA THR A 102 -15.79 -25.18 -14.70
C THR A 102 -14.78 -25.39 -15.84
N GLY A 103 -13.51 -25.62 -15.51
CA GLY A 103 -12.44 -25.90 -16.47
C GLY A 103 -11.70 -24.66 -16.96
N LEU A 104 -11.91 -23.49 -16.35
CA LEU A 104 -11.14 -22.29 -16.69
C LEU A 104 -9.69 -22.43 -16.25
N VAL A 105 -8.78 -21.96 -17.12
CA VAL A 105 -7.35 -21.88 -16.81
C VAL A 105 -7.14 -20.82 -15.73
N LEU A 106 -6.29 -21.11 -14.75
CA LEU A 106 -6.06 -20.25 -13.59
C LEU A 106 -5.68 -18.80 -13.95
N GLU A 107 -4.92 -18.60 -15.03
CA GLU A 107 -4.58 -17.26 -15.52
C GLU A 107 -5.81 -16.45 -15.95
N SER A 108 -6.79 -17.08 -16.61
CA SER A 108 -8.06 -16.46 -17.00
C SER A 108 -8.90 -16.10 -15.78
N VAL A 109 -8.92 -16.98 -14.77
CA VAL A 109 -9.64 -16.74 -13.51
C VAL A 109 -9.02 -15.57 -12.73
N ILE A 110 -7.70 -15.46 -12.71
CA ILE A 110 -7.00 -14.32 -12.10
C ILE A 110 -7.34 -13.02 -12.84
N GLN A 111 -7.46 -13.06 -14.16
CA GLN A 111 -7.92 -11.91 -14.93
C GLN A 111 -9.38 -11.56 -14.59
N GLU A 112 -10.27 -12.53 -14.48
CA GLU A 112 -11.68 -12.30 -14.10
C GLU A 112 -11.79 -11.65 -12.72
N ILE A 113 -11.03 -12.13 -11.73
CA ILE A 113 -10.97 -11.52 -10.39
C ILE A 113 -10.39 -10.10 -10.45
N SER A 114 -9.45 -9.84 -11.37
CA SER A 114 -8.90 -8.49 -11.54
C SER A 114 -9.89 -7.47 -12.09
N GLU A 115 -10.92 -7.93 -12.79
CA GLU A 115 -11.99 -7.12 -13.38
C GLU A 115 -13.24 -7.08 -12.48
N ALA A 116 -13.29 -7.89 -11.42
CA ALA A 116 -14.39 -7.94 -10.45
C ALA A 116 -14.31 -6.79 -9.41
N GLU A 117 -15.38 -6.62 -8.62
CA GLU A 117 -15.52 -5.52 -7.64
C GLU A 117 -15.04 -5.89 -6.21
N TYR A 118 -13.84 -6.47 -6.07
CA TYR A 118 -13.22 -6.75 -4.76
C TYR A 118 -12.35 -5.60 -4.22
N GLY A 119 -12.50 -4.39 -4.78
CA GLY A 119 -11.77 -3.20 -4.34
C GLY A 119 -10.24 -3.35 -4.45
N PRO A 120 -9.46 -3.10 -3.37
CA PRO A 120 -8.00 -3.19 -3.42
C PRO A 120 -7.45 -4.58 -3.77
N LEU A 121 -8.24 -5.65 -3.59
CA LEU A 121 -7.85 -7.00 -3.99
C LEU A 121 -7.81 -7.12 -5.52
N SER A 122 -8.84 -6.63 -6.21
CA SER A 122 -8.90 -6.61 -7.69
C SER A 122 -7.71 -5.84 -8.29
N GLU A 123 -7.29 -4.73 -7.67
CA GLU A 123 -6.11 -3.98 -8.10
C GLU A 123 -4.81 -4.81 -8.03
N GLU A 124 -4.65 -5.61 -6.98
CA GLU A 124 -3.49 -6.49 -6.84
C GLU A 124 -3.55 -7.68 -7.80
N PHE A 125 -4.75 -8.20 -8.08
CA PHE A 125 -4.96 -9.22 -9.12
C PHE A 125 -4.67 -8.66 -10.52
N ALA A 126 -5.05 -7.40 -10.80
CA ALA A 126 -4.70 -6.73 -12.05
C ALA A 126 -3.18 -6.58 -12.21
N ARG A 127 -2.47 -6.33 -11.10
CA ARG A 127 -1.01 -6.32 -11.07
C ARG A 127 -0.42 -7.71 -11.34
N ILE A 128 -1.01 -8.78 -10.80
CA ILE A 128 -0.60 -10.16 -11.09
C ILE A 128 -0.76 -10.44 -12.58
N THR A 129 -1.94 -10.15 -13.17
CA THR A 129 -2.21 -10.30 -14.61
C THR A 129 -1.17 -9.56 -15.45
N LEU A 130 -0.82 -8.34 -15.08
CA LEU A 130 0.21 -7.55 -15.76
C LEU A 130 1.61 -8.18 -15.65
N GLU A 131 1.97 -8.72 -14.49
CA GLU A 131 3.26 -9.40 -14.28
C GLU A 131 3.35 -10.67 -15.13
N ILE A 132 2.29 -11.47 -15.19
CA ILE A 132 2.21 -12.68 -16.02
C ILE A 132 2.34 -12.32 -17.51
N ARG A 133 1.60 -11.30 -17.98
CA ARG A 133 1.70 -10.80 -19.37
C ARG A 133 3.11 -10.30 -19.73
N LYS A 134 3.91 -9.90 -18.73
CA LYS A 134 5.33 -9.52 -18.90
C LYS A 134 6.29 -10.71 -18.87
N GLY A 135 5.77 -11.95 -18.84
CA GLY A 135 6.55 -13.18 -18.83
C GLY A 135 6.97 -13.65 -17.43
N ARG A 136 6.45 -13.03 -16.36
CA ARG A 136 6.73 -13.54 -15.01
C ARG A 136 5.94 -14.83 -14.76
N PRO A 137 6.55 -15.90 -14.23
CA PRO A 137 5.82 -17.11 -13.88
C PRO A 137 4.70 -16.83 -12.86
N LEU A 138 3.54 -17.44 -13.08
CA LEU A 138 2.35 -17.28 -12.22
C LEU A 138 2.67 -17.47 -10.72
N LYS A 139 3.41 -18.54 -10.40
CA LYS A 139 3.84 -18.85 -9.03
C LYS A 139 4.61 -17.68 -8.39
N GLU A 140 5.53 -17.08 -9.13
CA GLU A 140 6.31 -15.95 -8.64
C GLU A 140 5.47 -14.68 -8.48
N ALA A 141 4.52 -14.44 -9.38
CA ALA A 141 3.61 -13.30 -9.33
C ALA A 141 2.70 -13.38 -8.09
N LEU A 142 2.15 -14.57 -7.79
CA LEU A 142 1.34 -14.82 -6.60
C LEU A 142 2.16 -14.68 -5.30
N LEU A 143 3.40 -15.18 -5.26
CA LEU A 143 4.30 -14.98 -4.12
C LEU A 143 4.66 -13.50 -3.92
N ALA A 144 4.84 -12.75 -5.00
CA ALA A 144 5.10 -11.33 -4.92
C ALA A 144 3.88 -10.55 -4.40
N PHE A 145 2.68 -10.90 -4.85
CA PHE A 145 1.43 -10.38 -4.30
C PHE A 145 1.33 -10.62 -2.80
N ALA A 146 1.48 -11.88 -2.36
CA ALA A 146 1.47 -12.27 -0.96
C ALA A 146 2.45 -11.43 -0.11
N LYS A 147 3.66 -11.18 -0.65
CA LYS A 147 4.67 -10.35 0.01
C LYS A 147 4.30 -8.87 0.08
N ARG A 148 3.66 -8.31 -0.96
CA ARG A 148 3.23 -6.89 -1.02
C ARG A 148 2.11 -6.56 -0.05
N THR A 149 1.13 -7.45 0.11
CA THR A 149 -0.04 -7.22 0.98
C THR A 149 0.32 -7.11 2.47
N ARG A 150 1.48 -7.67 2.89
CA ARG A 150 1.94 -7.70 4.31
C ARG A 150 0.91 -8.29 5.29
N SER A 151 0.00 -9.10 4.76
CA SER A 151 -0.93 -9.92 5.53
C SER A 151 -0.33 -11.30 5.73
N LYS A 152 -0.26 -11.75 6.99
CA LYS A 152 0.18 -13.11 7.30
C LYS A 152 -0.82 -14.14 6.77
N ASP A 153 -2.10 -13.80 6.78
CA ASP A 153 -3.18 -14.68 6.34
C ASP A 153 -3.18 -14.82 4.82
N VAL A 154 -3.11 -13.72 4.08
CA VAL A 154 -2.95 -13.75 2.61
C VAL A 154 -1.70 -14.55 2.23
N GLN A 155 -0.57 -14.35 2.93
CA GLN A 155 0.65 -15.11 2.67
C GLN A 155 0.49 -16.61 2.92
N ARG A 156 -0.22 -16.98 3.98
CA ARG A 156 -0.48 -18.38 4.30
C ARG A 156 -1.37 -19.01 3.23
N ILE A 157 -2.45 -18.35 2.88
CA ILE A 157 -3.42 -18.83 1.89
C ILE A 157 -2.77 -18.97 0.51
N MET A 158 -2.03 -17.96 0.04
CA MET A 158 -1.37 -18.03 -1.26
C MET A 158 -0.36 -19.19 -1.35
N ARG A 159 0.37 -19.47 -0.26
CA ARG A 159 1.26 -20.64 -0.21
C ARG A 159 0.48 -21.96 -0.34
N LEU A 160 -0.62 -22.10 0.39
CA LEU A 160 -1.48 -23.29 0.32
C LEU A 160 -2.05 -23.51 -1.09
N ILE A 161 -2.45 -22.45 -1.79
CA ILE A 161 -2.92 -22.54 -3.17
C ILE A 161 -1.80 -23.01 -4.10
N LEU A 162 -0.59 -22.47 -3.95
CA LEU A 162 0.56 -22.86 -4.78
C LEU A 162 0.96 -24.33 -4.56
N GLU A 163 0.89 -24.82 -3.33
CA GLU A 163 1.14 -26.22 -3.00
C GLU A 163 0.07 -27.15 -3.57
N GLY A 164 -1.19 -26.70 -3.70
CA GLY A 164 -2.28 -27.48 -4.28
C GLY A 164 -2.33 -27.49 -5.81
N VAL A 165 -1.54 -26.64 -6.47
CA VAL A 165 -1.41 -26.59 -7.94
C VAL A 165 -0.27 -27.50 -8.44
N GLU A 166 0.62 -27.94 -7.54
CA GLU A 166 1.66 -28.95 -7.80
C GLU A 166 1.12 -30.38 -7.64
#